data_AF-A0A453JCA6-F1
#
_entry.id   AF-A0A453JCA6-F1
#
_cell.length_a   1.000
_cell.length_b   1.000
_cell.length_c   1.000
_cell.angle_alpha   90.00
_cell.angle_beta   90.00
_cell.angle_gamma   90.00
#
_symmetry.space_group_name_H-M   'P 1'
#
loop_
_entity.id
_entity.type
_entity.pdbx_description
1 polymer ?
#
loop_
_entity_poly.entity_id
_entity_poly.type
_entity_poly.pdbx_seq_one_letter_code
_entity_poly.pdbx_strand_id
1 'polypeptide(L)'
;CMEPWTSEGEHRISCIPCGHVYGRSCLERWLTQRGNASATCPQCGRRFKHKDIINIYAPEVAVPNNDLEKQLRFCRQKLESLEEVVLKQGKLLDEIISEKNHRSADVGVSKRQKIAEHSDGRTYLEPSASASAASASGNSCRFVLLKELSFDGARVMGIDASNQIILASGKAPGVGGEHVLRKISMLSSHEAHTIQLPPDTKVVKDICILPGGSALFASLGRRLSLFSMTTNSVVLECNLPLPAWSCSAHDSDSHRIYAGLQDGRVLVFDTRQHSRPLHSMAGLSKHLVHTLHSVTDNSGSRKVLSASAIGPCMWDADGNQSRYVTQGCSKASILCASCHY
;
A
#
# COMPACT_ATOMS: atom_id res chain seq x y z
N CYS A 1 23.12 17.14 10.39
CA CYS A 1 23.19 17.29 11.86
C CYS A 1 22.86 15.99 12.59
N MET A 2 22.16 15.01 11.98
CA MET A 2 21.85 13.67 12.56
C MET A 2 21.06 13.69 13.89
N GLU A 3 20.69 14.87 14.38
CA GLU A 3 19.73 15.08 15.46
C GLU A 3 18.32 14.64 14.99
N PRO A 4 17.51 14.01 15.86
CA PRO A 4 16.15 13.62 15.52
C PRO A 4 15.27 14.84 15.24
N TRP A 5 14.35 14.67 14.31
CA TRP A 5 13.35 15.70 14.01
C TRP A 5 12.25 15.70 15.05
N THR A 6 11.83 16.90 15.42
CA THR A 6 10.75 17.10 16.39
C THR A 6 9.58 17.86 15.73
N SER A 7 8.37 17.68 16.24
CA SER A 7 7.22 18.51 15.86
C SER A 7 7.30 19.92 16.46
N GLU A 8 8.01 20.06 17.58
CA GLU A 8 8.19 21.32 18.33
C GLU A 8 9.66 21.56 18.73
N GLY A 9 9.96 22.71 19.33
CA GLY A 9 11.33 23.05 19.77
C GLY A 9 12.28 23.54 18.65
N GLU A 10 13.58 23.55 18.93
CA GLU A 10 14.61 24.17 18.08
C GLU A 10 14.95 23.34 16.84
N HIS A 11 14.91 22.01 16.93
CA HIS A 11 15.12 21.09 15.81
C HIS A 11 13.81 20.70 15.11
N ARG A 12 12.81 21.58 15.15
CA ARG A 12 11.53 21.29 14.50
C ARG A 12 11.67 21.15 13.00
N ILE A 13 10.81 20.33 12.39
CA ILE A 13 10.77 20.14 10.94
C ILE A 13 10.43 21.47 10.26
N SER A 14 11.18 21.84 9.21
CA SER A 14 10.97 23.06 8.43
C SER A 14 11.33 22.86 6.96
N CYS A 15 10.70 23.62 6.08
CA CYS A 15 11.05 23.65 4.66
C CYS A 15 11.47 25.04 4.19
N ILE A 16 12.11 25.08 3.02
CA ILE A 16 12.51 26.30 2.30
C ILE A 16 11.81 26.34 0.93
N PRO A 17 11.83 27.45 0.17
CA PRO A 17 10.99 27.63 -1.02
C PRO A 17 11.18 26.60 -2.15
N CYS A 18 12.25 25.81 -2.13
CA CYS A 18 12.43 24.70 -3.06
C CYS A 18 11.69 23.41 -2.65
N GLY A 19 11.02 23.38 -1.49
CA GLY A 19 10.27 22.24 -0.98
C GLY A 19 11.10 21.23 -0.19
N HIS A 20 12.42 21.37 -0.15
CA HIS A 20 13.28 20.51 0.66
C HIS A 20 13.14 20.79 2.17
N VAL A 21 13.22 19.72 2.96
CA VAL A 21 12.91 19.69 4.39
C VAL A 21 14.17 19.43 5.21
N TYR A 22 14.31 20.16 6.32
CA TYR A 22 15.43 20.08 7.25
C TYR A 22 14.96 20.43 8.67
N GLY A 23 15.80 20.17 9.68
CA GLY A 23 15.60 20.74 11.01
C GLY A 23 15.82 22.26 11.00
N ARG A 24 14.95 23.02 11.67
CA ARG A 24 14.98 24.49 11.71
C ARG A 24 16.35 25.02 12.15
N SER A 25 16.86 24.54 13.28
CA SER A 25 18.19 24.93 13.78
C SER A 25 19.32 24.60 12.81
N CYS A 26 19.18 23.59 11.94
CA CYS A 26 20.18 23.28 10.91
C CYS A 26 20.12 24.24 9.73
N LEU A 27 18.94 24.74 9.34
CA LEU A 27 18.81 25.80 8.35
C LEU A 27 19.33 27.15 8.86
N GLU A 28 19.03 27.47 10.13
CA GLU A 28 19.53 28.67 10.78
C GLU A 28 21.06 28.63 10.89
N ARG A 29 21.65 27.52 11.36
CA ARG A 29 23.11 27.29 11.33
C ARG A 29 23.69 27.43 9.92
N TRP A 30 23.01 26.88 8.91
CA TRP A 30 23.47 26.94 7.51
C TRP A 30 23.48 28.36 6.95
N LEU A 31 22.49 29.19 7.32
CA LEU A 31 22.48 30.62 6.99
C LEU A 31 23.62 31.36 7.66
N THR A 32 23.88 31.07 8.93
CA THR A 32 24.95 31.72 9.69
C THR A 32 26.34 31.40 9.12
N GLN A 33 26.58 30.15 8.74
CA GLN A 33 27.84 29.71 8.15
C GLN A 33 28.11 30.28 6.75
N ARG A 34 27.08 30.69 6.00
CA ARG A 34 27.19 31.13 4.59
C ARG A 34 27.09 32.65 4.40
N GLY A 35 27.01 33.44 5.47
CA GLY A 35 27.05 34.91 5.39
C GLY A 35 25.75 35.64 5.79
N ASN A 36 24.91 35.02 6.63
CA ASN A 36 23.73 35.58 7.32
C ASN A 36 22.54 36.06 6.46
N ALA A 37 22.77 36.62 5.27
CA ALA A 37 21.71 37.25 4.47
C ALA A 37 20.93 36.26 3.59
N SER A 38 21.61 35.25 3.06
CA SER A 38 21.01 34.19 2.23
C SER A 38 21.96 33.00 2.10
N ALA A 39 21.42 31.80 1.97
CA ALA A 39 22.17 30.59 1.67
C ALA A 39 21.55 29.86 0.48
N THR A 40 22.25 28.87 -0.05
CA THR A 40 21.73 27.96 -1.07
C THR A 40 21.28 26.65 -0.43
N CYS A 41 20.17 26.10 -0.92
CA CYS A 41 19.70 24.78 -0.53
C CYS A 41 20.81 23.73 -0.77
N PRO A 42 21.16 22.91 0.23
CA PRO A 42 22.16 21.85 0.07
C PRO A 42 21.83 20.81 -1.01
N GLN A 43 20.54 20.56 -1.28
CA GLN A 43 20.10 19.55 -2.24
C GLN A 43 19.97 20.05 -3.68
N CYS A 44 19.57 21.30 -3.90
CA CYS A 44 19.26 21.80 -5.25
C CYS A 44 19.86 23.15 -5.60
N GLY A 45 20.65 23.76 -4.71
CA GLY A 45 21.32 25.04 -4.95
C GLY A 45 20.41 26.27 -4.95
N ARG A 46 19.08 26.13 -4.90
CA ARG A 46 18.15 27.27 -4.89
C ARG A 46 18.38 28.15 -3.66
N ARG A 47 18.46 29.47 -3.87
CA ARG A 47 18.70 30.45 -2.79
C ARG A 47 17.49 30.59 -1.87
N PHE A 48 17.74 30.77 -0.59
CA PHE A 48 16.75 31.04 0.45
C PHE A 48 17.32 32.00 1.51
N LYS A 49 16.44 32.70 2.23
CA LYS A 49 16.73 33.60 3.34
C LYS A 49 16.09 33.08 4.63
N HIS A 50 16.44 33.66 5.77
CA HIS A 50 15.88 33.28 7.07
C HIS A 50 14.34 33.36 7.10
N LYS A 51 13.76 34.41 6.51
CA LYS A 51 12.30 34.59 6.40
C LYS A 51 11.59 33.56 5.52
N ASP A 52 12.35 32.84 4.69
CA ASP A 52 11.82 31.85 3.77
C ASP A 52 11.74 30.44 4.41
N ILE A 53 12.20 30.30 5.66
CA ILE A 53 12.10 29.06 6.44
C ILE A 53 10.67 28.95 7.00
N ILE A 54 9.96 27.91 6.57
CA ILE A 54 8.58 27.64 6.95
C ILE A 54 8.57 26.44 7.90
N ASN A 55 8.04 26.62 9.12
CA ASN A 55 7.87 25.52 10.06
C ASN A 55 6.78 24.56 9.59
N ILE A 56 7.02 23.27 9.70
CA ILE A 56 6.04 22.22 9.43
C ILE A 56 5.52 21.73 10.79
N TYR A 57 4.20 21.78 10.96
CA TYR A 57 3.52 21.29 12.16
C TYR A 57 2.90 19.92 11.86
N ALA A 58 3.43 18.88 12.49
CA ALA A 58 2.93 17.50 12.39
C ALA A 58 2.50 17.01 13.78
N PRO A 59 1.29 16.44 13.96
CA PRO A 59 0.80 15.99 15.27
C PRO A 59 1.65 14.88 15.91
N GLU A 60 2.32 14.05 15.10
CA GLU A 60 3.16 12.95 15.58
C GLU A 60 4.25 12.65 14.55
N VAL A 61 5.51 12.59 14.97
CA VAL A 61 6.64 12.12 14.15
C VAL A 61 6.96 10.70 14.61
N ALA A 62 6.17 9.73 14.16
CA ALA A 62 6.41 8.33 14.48
C ALA A 62 7.66 7.83 13.72
N VAL A 63 8.70 7.46 14.45
CA VAL A 63 9.82 6.65 13.92
C VAL A 63 9.39 5.19 14.05
N PRO A 64 9.16 4.45 12.95
CA PRO A 64 8.75 3.06 13.04
C PRO A 64 9.82 2.24 13.77
N ASN A 65 9.43 1.56 14.85
CA ASN A 65 10.31 0.65 15.57
C ASN A 65 10.40 -0.68 14.81
N ASN A 66 11.50 -0.89 14.08
CA ASN A 66 11.68 -2.02 13.14
C ASN A 66 12.05 -3.35 13.81
N ASP A 67 12.04 -3.45 15.13
CA ASP A 67 12.44 -4.66 15.84
C ASP A 67 11.46 -5.82 15.63
N LEU A 68 10.15 -5.52 15.54
CA LEU A 68 9.15 -6.53 15.22
C LEU A 68 9.29 -7.04 13.78
N GLU A 69 9.62 -6.18 12.82
CA GLU A 69 9.91 -6.58 11.44
C GLU A 69 11.14 -7.49 11.36
N LYS A 70 12.21 -7.19 12.11
CA LYS A 70 13.40 -8.05 12.15
C LYS A 70 13.09 -9.42 12.71
N GLN A 71 12.28 -9.49 13.78
CA GLN A 71 11.83 -10.77 14.35
C GLN A 71 10.96 -11.54 13.36
N LEU A 72 10.05 -10.88 12.64
CA LEU A 72 9.23 -11.51 11.60
C LEU A 72 10.08 -12.04 10.44
N ARG A 73 11.11 -11.30 10.00
CA ARG A 73 12.05 -11.76 8.96
C ARG A 73 12.85 -12.98 9.43
N PHE A 74 13.35 -12.96 10.67
CA PHE A 74 14.08 -14.09 11.25
C PHE A 74 13.21 -15.34 11.35
N CYS A 75 11.97 -15.20 11.85
CA CYS A 75 11.02 -16.31 11.92
C CYS A 75 10.65 -16.84 10.53
N ARG A 76 10.50 -15.96 9.52
CA ARG A 76 10.22 -16.35 8.14
C ARG A 76 11.35 -17.17 7.52
N GLN A 77 12.60 -16.71 7.66
CA GLN A 77 13.76 -17.44 7.13
C GLN A 77 13.88 -18.83 7.76
N LYS A 78 13.52 -18.96 9.04
CA LYS A 78 13.49 -20.25 9.73
C LYS A 78 12.38 -21.16 9.16
N LEU A 79 11.18 -20.64 8.91
CA LEU A 79 10.09 -21.42 8.28
C LEU A 79 10.45 -21.92 6.89
N GLU A 80 11.04 -21.08 6.03
CA GLU A 80 11.50 -21.47 4.69
C GLU A 80 12.55 -22.60 4.75
N SER A 81 13.49 -22.51 5.70
CA SER A 81 14.51 -23.56 5.89
C SER A 81 13.89 -24.88 6.35
N LEU A 82 12.86 -24.84 7.20
CA LEU A 82 12.16 -26.03 7.66
C LEU A 82 11.32 -26.65 6.54
N GLU A 83 10.65 -25.83 5.73
CA GLU A 83 9.87 -26.30 4.59
C GLU A 83 10.75 -27.01 3.55
N GLU A 84 11.95 -26.47 3.27
CA GLU A 84 12.93 -27.12 2.39
C GLU A 84 13.38 -28.49 2.93
N VAL A 85 13.60 -28.60 4.25
CA VAL A 85 13.96 -29.87 4.91
C VAL A 85 12.82 -30.88 4.82
N VAL A 86 11.57 -30.45 5.04
CA VAL A 86 10.39 -31.32 4.94
C VAL A 86 10.20 -31.83 3.50
N LEU A 87 10.36 -30.96 2.51
CA LEU A 87 10.32 -31.34 1.09
C LEU A 87 11.42 -32.34 0.72
N LYS A 88 12.65 -32.16 1.24
CA LYS A 88 13.76 -33.11 1.03
C LYS A 88 13.48 -34.45 1.71
N GLN A 89 12.95 -34.45 2.94
CA GLN A 89 12.58 -35.68 3.64
C GLN A 89 11.44 -36.43 2.93
N GLY A 90 10.44 -35.71 2.40
CA GLY A 90 9.36 -36.31 1.62
C GLY A 90 9.88 -37.04 0.37
N LYS A 91 10.79 -36.41 -0.38
CA LYS A 91 11.42 -37.03 -1.56
C LYS A 91 12.23 -38.28 -1.20
N LEU A 92 13.00 -38.23 -0.10
CA LEU A 92 13.74 -39.38 0.41
C LEU A 92 12.81 -40.52 0.85
N LEU A 93 11.68 -40.21 1.48
CA LEU A 93 10.67 -41.19 1.86
C LEU A 93 10.04 -41.86 0.63
N ASP A 94 9.68 -41.08 -0.39
CA ASP A 94 9.14 -41.60 -1.64
C ASP A 94 10.15 -42.50 -2.36
N GLU A 95 11.43 -42.12 -2.37
CA GLU A 95 12.53 -42.91 -2.93
C GLU A 95 12.70 -44.24 -2.19
N ILE A 96 12.70 -44.22 -0.84
CA ILE A 96 12.76 -45.43 0.00
C ILE A 96 11.54 -46.34 -0.24
N ILE A 97 10.33 -45.77 -0.37
CA ILE A 97 9.11 -46.53 -0.64
C ILE A 97 9.18 -47.17 -2.04
N SER A 98 9.70 -46.45 -3.03
CA SER A 98 9.88 -46.95 -4.39
C SER A 98 10.89 -48.10 -4.46
N GLU A 99 12.02 -48.00 -3.75
CA GLU A 99 13.02 -49.08 -3.66
C GLU A 99 12.43 -50.33 -2.98
N LYS A 100 11.64 -50.14 -1.92
CA LYS A 100 11.04 -51.26 -1.15
C LYS A 100 9.97 -51.99 -1.96
N ASN A 101 9.24 -51.29 -2.82
CA ASN A 101 8.28 -51.89 -3.75
C ASN A 101 8.97 -52.66 -4.89
N HIS A 102 10.11 -52.19 -5.39
CA HIS A 102 10.89 -52.93 -6.39
C HIS A 102 11.57 -54.18 -5.81
N ARG A 103 12.02 -54.15 -4.54
CA ARG A 103 12.64 -55.31 -3.87
C ARG A 103 11.64 -56.37 -3.38
N SER A 104 10.34 -56.07 -3.34
CA SER A 104 9.30 -57.01 -2.90
C SER A 104 8.73 -57.87 -4.05
N ALA A 105 9.08 -57.55 -5.31
CA ALA A 105 8.68 -58.32 -6.49
C ALA A 105 9.72 -59.40 -6.89
N ASP A 106 10.91 -59.40 -6.28
CA ASP A 106 11.99 -60.33 -6.60
C ASP A 106 12.47 -61.01 -5.31
N VAL A 107 12.43 -62.34 -5.29
CA VAL A 107 12.91 -63.24 -4.21
C VAL A 107 11.98 -63.42 -3.00
N GLY A 108 10.98 -64.28 -3.19
CA GLY A 108 10.77 -65.35 -2.20
C GLY A 108 11.97 -66.30 -2.24
N VAL A 109 12.56 -66.59 -1.07
CA VAL A 109 13.28 -67.82 -0.64
C VAL A 109 14.26 -67.49 0.51
N SER A 110 13.82 -67.77 1.73
CA SER A 110 14.51 -68.50 2.83
C SER A 110 16.03 -68.33 3.10
N LYS A 111 16.41 -67.78 4.27
CA LYS A 111 17.09 -68.46 5.43
C LYS A 111 17.80 -67.51 6.42
N ARG A 112 17.47 -67.69 7.71
CA ARG A 112 18.34 -67.79 8.91
C ARG A 112 19.54 -66.83 9.14
N GLN A 113 19.41 -66.05 10.24
CA GLN A 113 20.11 -66.25 11.54
C GLN A 113 21.31 -65.33 11.95
N LYS A 114 21.21 -64.85 13.21
CA LYS A 114 22.20 -64.39 14.23
C LYS A 114 22.59 -62.88 14.28
N ILE A 115 22.25 -62.18 15.39
CA ILE A 115 23.07 -61.77 16.58
C ILE A 115 24.20 -60.80 16.19
N ALA A 116 24.57 -59.71 16.85
CA ALA A 116 24.08 -58.73 17.85
C ALA A 116 25.20 -57.65 17.91
N GLU A 117 24.93 -56.42 18.35
CA GLU A 117 25.76 -55.64 19.33
C GLU A 117 25.44 -54.13 19.38
N HIS A 118 25.53 -53.62 20.61
CA HIS A 118 25.48 -52.25 21.16
C HIS A 118 26.65 -51.36 20.63
N SER A 119 26.90 -50.07 20.92
CA SER A 119 26.43 -49.04 21.86
C SER A 119 27.04 -47.67 21.43
N ASP A 120 26.40 -46.58 21.90
CA ASP A 120 26.92 -45.26 22.33
C ASP A 120 28.02 -44.44 21.62
N GLY A 121 27.83 -43.11 21.64
CA GLY A 121 28.90 -42.20 22.05
C GLY A 121 29.05 -40.84 21.32
N ARG A 122 28.32 -39.81 21.78
CA ARG A 122 28.81 -38.48 22.26
C ARG A 122 30.34 -38.20 22.06
N THR A 123 30.92 -37.05 21.68
CA THR A 123 30.58 -35.61 21.76
C THR A 123 31.73 -34.73 21.18
N TYR A 124 31.47 -33.41 20.98
CA TYR A 124 32.36 -32.21 20.97
C TYR A 124 33.35 -31.96 19.80
N LEU A 125 33.29 -30.79 19.15
CA LEU A 125 34.09 -29.58 19.44
C LEU A 125 33.87 -28.46 18.38
N GLU A 126 33.64 -27.25 18.88
CA GLU A 126 33.81 -25.94 18.20
C GLU A 126 35.29 -25.70 17.81
N PRO A 127 35.59 -24.74 16.92
CA PRO A 127 36.16 -23.49 17.43
C PRO A 127 35.71 -22.20 16.71
N SER A 128 35.65 -21.17 17.53
CA SER A 128 35.39 -19.76 17.25
C SER A 128 36.61 -19.03 16.66
N ALA A 129 36.39 -17.97 15.88
CA ALA A 129 37.29 -16.81 15.82
C ALA A 129 36.54 -15.54 15.41
N SER A 130 36.68 -14.54 16.27
CA SER A 130 36.15 -13.18 16.26
C SER A 130 36.99 -12.17 15.47
N ALA A 131 36.39 -11.08 14.96
CA ALA A 131 36.79 -9.70 15.28
C ALA A 131 36.06 -8.62 14.42
N SER A 132 35.22 -7.84 15.09
CA SER A 132 35.06 -6.36 15.05
C SER A 132 35.34 -5.54 13.78
N ALA A 133 34.37 -4.73 13.32
CA ALA A 133 34.21 -3.31 13.71
C ALA A 133 33.31 -2.52 12.72
N ALA A 134 32.47 -1.64 13.30
CA ALA A 134 31.93 -0.39 12.77
C ALA A 134 31.12 -0.37 11.45
N SER A 135 29.86 0.07 11.53
CA SER A 135 29.50 1.43 11.07
C SER A 135 27.99 1.67 11.18
N ALA A 136 27.64 2.85 11.69
CA ALA A 136 26.31 3.41 11.67
C ALA A 136 25.89 3.67 10.22
N SER A 137 25.06 2.79 9.65
CA SER A 137 24.48 3.02 8.32
C SER A 137 23.21 3.85 8.47
N GLY A 138 23.25 5.09 8.02
CA GLY A 138 22.03 5.84 7.72
C GLY A 138 21.17 5.00 6.76
N ASN A 139 19.95 4.68 7.17
CA ASN A 139 19.01 3.96 6.33
C ASN A 139 18.61 4.84 5.14
N SER A 140 19.35 4.75 4.05
CA SER A 140 18.79 5.04 2.74
C SER A 140 17.80 3.91 2.44
N CYS A 141 16.51 4.20 2.31
CA CYS A 141 15.55 3.25 1.75
C CYS A 141 16.03 2.87 0.35
N ARG A 142 16.79 1.77 0.26
CA ARG A 142 17.22 1.19 -1.01
C ARG A 142 16.05 0.36 -1.51
N PHE A 143 15.30 0.91 -2.45
CA PHE A 143 14.39 0.11 -3.26
C PHE A 143 15.23 -0.76 -4.19
N VAL A 144 15.08 -2.06 -4.06
CA VAL A 144 15.66 -3.05 -4.96
C VAL A 144 14.51 -3.69 -5.72
N LEU A 145 14.62 -3.76 -7.04
CA LEU A 145 13.66 -4.47 -7.86
C LEU A 145 13.70 -5.96 -7.48
N LEU A 146 12.59 -6.47 -6.92
CA LEU A 146 12.46 -7.88 -6.57
C LEU A 146 11.80 -8.68 -7.70
N LYS A 147 10.79 -8.12 -8.33
CA LYS A 147 9.98 -8.81 -9.34
C LYS A 147 9.36 -7.82 -10.32
N GLU A 148 9.37 -8.18 -11.60
CA GLU A 148 8.63 -7.49 -12.65
C GLU A 148 7.41 -8.32 -13.06
N LEU A 149 6.28 -7.65 -13.23
CA LEU A 149 5.01 -8.27 -13.62
C LEU A 149 4.40 -7.43 -14.74
N SER A 150 4.14 -8.05 -15.89
CA SER A 150 3.54 -7.37 -17.05
C SER A 150 2.01 -7.42 -16.99
N PHE A 151 1.36 -6.26 -17.19
CA PHE A 151 -0.09 -6.10 -17.19
C PHE A 151 -0.57 -5.29 -18.40
N ASP A 152 -1.38 -5.90 -19.24
CA ASP A 152 -2.02 -5.17 -20.33
C ASP A 152 -3.13 -4.26 -19.81
N GLY A 153 -3.15 -3.02 -20.30
CA GLY A 153 -4.21 -2.08 -19.99
C GLY A 153 -4.33 -1.66 -18.52
N ALA A 154 -3.29 -1.88 -17.71
CA ALA A 154 -3.27 -1.45 -16.31
C ALA A 154 -3.34 0.08 -16.17
N ARG A 155 -4.11 0.55 -15.18
CA ARG A 155 -4.37 1.99 -14.97
C ARG A 155 -4.26 2.41 -13.52
N VAL A 156 -4.86 1.64 -12.63
CA VAL A 156 -4.91 1.88 -11.19
C VAL A 156 -4.61 0.61 -10.42
N MET A 157 -4.04 0.79 -9.23
CA MET A 157 -3.77 -0.27 -8.27
C MET A 157 -4.08 0.20 -6.85
N GLY A 158 -4.50 -0.73 -6.00
CA GLY A 158 -4.64 -0.55 -4.56
C GLY A 158 -3.81 -1.60 -3.83
N ILE A 159 -3.28 -1.21 -2.67
CA ILE A 159 -2.43 -2.05 -1.83
C ILE A 159 -3.16 -2.31 -0.52
N ASP A 160 -3.52 -3.57 -0.28
CA ASP A 160 -3.98 -4.04 1.03
C ASP A 160 -2.75 -4.55 1.80
N ALA A 161 -2.16 -3.66 2.60
CA ALA A 161 -1.00 -3.98 3.41
C ALA A 161 -1.33 -4.99 4.52
N SER A 162 -2.55 -4.96 5.07
CA SER A 162 -2.95 -5.88 6.15
C SER A 162 -2.98 -7.32 5.67
N ASN A 163 -3.55 -7.56 4.48
CA ASN A 163 -3.63 -8.89 3.89
C ASN A 163 -2.48 -9.18 2.90
N GLN A 164 -1.55 -8.24 2.75
CA GLN A 164 -0.39 -8.37 1.86
C GLN A 164 -0.80 -8.70 0.41
N ILE A 165 -1.83 -7.99 -0.09
CA ILE A 165 -2.37 -8.14 -1.45
C ILE A 165 -2.22 -6.83 -2.22
N ILE A 166 -1.79 -6.90 -3.48
CA ILE A 166 -1.91 -5.81 -4.44
C ILE A 166 -3.05 -6.17 -5.40
N LEU A 167 -3.99 -5.24 -5.57
CA LEU A 167 -5.07 -5.36 -6.53
C LEU A 167 -4.86 -4.32 -7.64
N ALA A 168 -4.68 -4.77 -8.87
CA ALA A 168 -4.48 -3.90 -10.02
C ALA A 168 -5.61 -4.07 -11.05
N SER A 169 -5.99 -2.98 -11.71
CA SER A 169 -6.84 -3.05 -12.90
C SER A 169 -6.03 -3.52 -14.11
N GLY A 170 -6.70 -4.12 -15.10
CA GLY A 170 -6.07 -4.49 -16.36
C GLY A 170 -7.09 -4.90 -17.43
N LYS A 171 -6.55 -5.55 -18.47
CA LYS A 171 -7.30 -6.24 -19.51
C LYS A 171 -6.91 -7.71 -19.58
N ALA A 172 -7.87 -8.54 -19.93
CA ALA A 172 -7.60 -9.92 -20.30
C ALA A 172 -6.68 -9.97 -21.55
N PRO A 173 -5.85 -11.01 -21.69
CA PRO A 173 -5.02 -11.18 -22.88
C PRO A 173 -5.86 -11.21 -24.17
N GLY A 174 -5.33 -10.65 -25.25
CA GLY A 174 -5.96 -10.65 -26.57
C GLY A 174 -6.49 -9.29 -27.03
N VAL A 175 -6.66 -9.13 -28.34
CA VAL A 175 -7.16 -7.89 -28.96
C VAL A 175 -8.60 -7.66 -28.51
N GLY A 176 -8.86 -6.49 -27.89
CA GLY A 176 -10.19 -6.16 -27.37
C GLY A 176 -10.55 -6.84 -26.05
N GLY A 177 -9.58 -7.40 -25.33
CA GLY A 177 -9.79 -8.10 -24.06
C GLY A 177 -10.64 -7.32 -23.05
N GLU A 178 -11.48 -8.07 -22.33
CA GLU A 178 -12.37 -7.56 -21.30
C GLU A 178 -11.59 -6.94 -20.13
N HIS A 179 -12.26 -6.07 -19.39
CA HIS A 179 -11.68 -5.44 -18.21
C HIS A 179 -11.65 -6.42 -17.03
N VAL A 180 -10.49 -6.52 -16.39
CA VAL A 180 -10.25 -7.47 -15.30
C VAL A 180 -9.60 -6.78 -14.11
N LEU A 181 -9.66 -7.45 -12.97
CA LEU A 181 -8.76 -7.18 -11.84
C LEU A 181 -7.68 -8.25 -11.79
N ARG A 182 -6.47 -7.87 -11.40
CA ARG A 182 -5.37 -8.79 -11.13
C ARG A 182 -4.97 -8.67 -9.67
N LYS A 183 -5.04 -9.80 -8.97
CA LYS A 183 -4.73 -9.94 -7.56
C LYS A 183 -3.36 -10.58 -7.42
N ILE A 184 -2.47 -9.90 -6.73
CA ILE A 184 -1.08 -10.28 -6.54
C ILE A 184 -0.87 -10.45 -5.04
N SER A 185 -0.38 -11.61 -4.62
CA SER A 185 0.10 -11.77 -3.26
C SER A 185 1.49 -11.15 -3.15
N MET A 186 1.73 -10.33 -2.13
CA MET A 186 3.07 -9.83 -1.80
C MET A 186 3.92 -10.89 -1.09
N LEU A 187 3.29 -11.97 -0.62
CA LEU A 187 3.96 -13.06 0.11
C LEU A 187 4.45 -14.16 -0.81
N SER A 188 3.77 -14.42 -1.93
CA SER A 188 4.10 -15.53 -2.83
C SER A 188 4.70 -15.04 -4.14
N SER A 189 5.63 -15.83 -4.68
CA SER A 189 6.22 -15.59 -5.99
C SER A 189 5.32 -16.06 -7.14
N HIS A 190 4.10 -16.52 -6.86
CA HIS A 190 3.15 -16.98 -7.89
C HIS A 190 2.75 -15.87 -8.86
N GLU A 191 2.19 -16.28 -10.01
CA GLU A 191 1.64 -15.36 -10.98
C GLU A 191 0.41 -14.63 -10.42
N ALA A 192 0.19 -13.41 -10.92
CA ALA A 192 -0.97 -12.61 -10.53
C ALA A 192 -2.26 -13.30 -11.01
N HIS A 193 -3.18 -13.57 -10.08
CA HIS A 193 -4.46 -14.19 -10.39
C HIS A 193 -5.37 -13.19 -11.11
N THR A 194 -5.91 -13.57 -12.24
CA THR A 194 -6.83 -12.73 -13.03
C THR A 194 -8.26 -13.01 -12.65
N ILE A 195 -9.00 -11.95 -12.34
CA ILE A 195 -10.37 -11.97 -11.84
C ILE A 195 -11.25 -11.26 -12.87
N GLN A 196 -12.18 -12.00 -13.44
CA GLN A 196 -13.14 -11.46 -14.40
C GLN A 196 -14.13 -10.53 -13.68
N LEU A 197 -14.38 -9.38 -14.28
CA LEU A 197 -15.36 -8.43 -13.78
C LEU A 197 -16.72 -8.68 -14.43
N PRO A 198 -17.82 -8.23 -13.80
CA PRO A 198 -19.14 -8.28 -14.43
C PRO A 198 -19.12 -7.64 -15.83
N PRO A 199 -19.94 -8.14 -16.77
CA PRO A 199 -20.14 -7.50 -18.07
C PRO A 199 -20.48 -6.02 -17.91
N ASP A 200 -20.05 -5.19 -18.87
CA ASP A 200 -20.23 -3.74 -18.88
C ASP A 200 -19.52 -2.92 -17.80
N THR A 201 -18.67 -3.53 -16.95
CA THR A 201 -17.85 -2.76 -15.99
C THR A 201 -17.01 -1.68 -16.69
N LYS A 202 -16.54 -1.96 -17.91
CA LYS A 202 -15.63 -1.09 -18.68
C LYS A 202 -14.37 -0.76 -17.86
N VAL A 203 -13.65 0.30 -18.25
CA VAL A 203 -12.38 0.69 -17.62
C VAL A 203 -12.59 1.04 -16.14
N VAL A 204 -11.85 0.36 -15.26
CA VAL A 204 -11.72 0.76 -13.84
C VAL A 204 -10.83 1.99 -13.76
N LYS A 205 -11.34 3.04 -13.11
CA LYS A 205 -10.71 4.37 -13.03
C LYS A 205 -10.08 4.69 -11.70
N ASP A 206 -10.54 4.06 -10.64
CA ASP A 206 -10.04 4.28 -9.29
C ASP A 206 -10.30 3.05 -8.43
N ILE A 207 -9.44 2.80 -7.45
CA ILE A 207 -9.52 1.70 -6.49
C ILE A 207 -9.21 2.26 -5.11
N CYS A 208 -10.12 2.07 -4.17
CA CYS A 208 -9.96 2.41 -2.76
C CYS A 208 -10.01 1.10 -1.94
N ILE A 209 -8.90 0.77 -1.27
CA ILE A 209 -8.84 -0.38 -0.38
C ILE A 209 -9.58 -0.07 0.91
N LEU A 210 -10.40 -1.00 1.36
CA LEU A 210 -11.20 -0.89 2.57
C LEU A 210 -10.68 -1.87 3.63
N PRO A 211 -10.87 -1.54 4.93
CA PRO A 211 -10.61 -2.48 6.01
C PRO A 211 -11.30 -3.83 5.81
N GLY A 212 -10.68 -4.91 6.28
CA GLY A 212 -11.28 -6.25 6.22
C GLY A 212 -11.19 -6.96 4.86
N GLY A 213 -10.24 -6.56 3.99
CA GLY A 213 -9.97 -7.26 2.74
C GLY A 213 -11.01 -7.01 1.65
N SER A 214 -11.55 -5.80 1.59
CA SER A 214 -12.47 -5.37 0.53
C SER A 214 -11.87 -4.20 -0.27
N ALA A 215 -12.37 -3.97 -1.47
CA ALA A 215 -11.99 -2.85 -2.31
C ALA A 215 -13.23 -2.21 -2.93
N LEU A 216 -13.29 -0.90 -2.93
CA LEU A 216 -14.24 -0.12 -3.70
C LEU A 216 -13.58 0.28 -5.02
N PHE A 217 -14.29 0.20 -6.14
CA PHE A 217 -13.77 0.71 -7.41
C PHE A 217 -14.79 1.48 -8.23
N ALA A 218 -14.32 2.56 -8.84
CA ALA A 218 -15.07 3.37 -9.80
C ALA A 218 -14.81 2.88 -11.22
N SER A 219 -15.85 2.85 -12.05
CA SER A 219 -15.74 2.36 -13.43
C SER A 219 -16.48 3.22 -14.45
N LEU A 220 -15.98 3.18 -15.69
CA LEU A 220 -16.64 3.83 -16.83
C LEU A 220 -17.94 3.13 -17.26
N GLY A 221 -18.24 1.97 -16.70
CA GLY A 221 -19.49 1.22 -16.85
C GLY A 221 -20.70 1.87 -16.18
N ARG A 222 -20.52 3.04 -15.55
CA ARG A 222 -21.53 3.69 -14.67
C ARG A 222 -21.84 2.83 -13.44
N ARG A 223 -20.82 2.19 -12.90
CA ARG A 223 -20.91 1.34 -11.71
C ARG A 223 -19.89 1.78 -10.67
N LEU A 224 -20.35 1.86 -9.43
CA LEU A 224 -19.50 1.87 -8.23
C LEU A 224 -19.63 0.50 -7.57
N SER A 225 -18.54 -0.25 -7.48
CA SER A 225 -18.58 -1.66 -7.11
C SER A 225 -17.75 -1.91 -5.85
N LEU A 226 -18.33 -2.63 -4.90
CA LEU A 226 -17.66 -3.16 -3.73
C LEU A 226 -17.25 -4.60 -4.01
N PHE A 227 -15.96 -4.88 -3.86
CA PHE A 227 -15.32 -6.14 -4.19
C PHE A 227 -14.74 -6.78 -2.94
N SER A 228 -15.01 -8.07 -2.73
CA SER A 228 -14.37 -8.83 -1.65
C SER A 228 -13.13 -9.53 -2.18
N MET A 229 -11.98 -9.26 -1.57
CA MET A 229 -10.75 -9.97 -1.90
C MET A 229 -10.77 -11.40 -1.40
N THR A 230 -11.59 -11.74 -0.41
CA THR A 230 -11.70 -13.11 0.11
C THR A 230 -12.42 -14.02 -0.89
N THR A 231 -13.55 -13.58 -1.43
CA THR A 231 -14.35 -14.36 -2.39
C THR A 231 -13.97 -14.10 -3.85
N ASN A 232 -13.10 -13.11 -4.11
CA ASN A 232 -12.73 -12.65 -5.44
C ASN A 232 -13.95 -12.26 -6.30
N SER A 233 -14.96 -11.63 -5.69
CA SER A 233 -16.20 -11.27 -6.37
C SER A 233 -16.70 -9.88 -5.99
N VAL A 234 -17.49 -9.27 -6.90
CA VAL A 234 -18.25 -8.05 -6.60
C VAL A 234 -19.42 -8.44 -5.70
N VAL A 235 -19.45 -7.89 -4.48
CA VAL A 235 -20.45 -8.19 -3.44
C VAL A 235 -21.57 -7.16 -3.39
N LEU A 236 -21.31 -5.94 -3.86
CA LEU A 236 -22.31 -4.88 -3.96
C LEU A 236 -22.00 -3.97 -5.14
N GLU A 237 -23.05 -3.43 -5.74
CA GLU A 237 -22.92 -2.57 -6.89
C GLU A 237 -24.00 -1.50 -6.94
N CYS A 238 -23.55 -0.25 -7.04
CA CYS A 238 -24.41 0.91 -7.17
C CYS A 238 -24.42 1.37 -8.63
N ASN A 239 -25.61 1.38 -9.22
CA ASN A 239 -25.82 1.98 -10.54
C ASN A 239 -25.69 3.50 -10.45
N LEU A 240 -24.91 4.07 -11.37
CA LEU A 240 -24.65 5.50 -11.44
C LEU A 240 -25.35 6.11 -12.67
N PRO A 241 -25.79 7.37 -12.59
CA PRO A 241 -26.38 8.04 -13.76
C PRO A 241 -25.33 8.28 -14.87
N LEU A 242 -24.06 8.43 -14.49
CA LEU A 242 -22.94 8.73 -15.38
C LEU A 242 -21.68 7.96 -14.93
N PRO A 243 -20.67 7.84 -15.81
CA PRO A 243 -19.40 7.20 -15.49
C PRO A 243 -18.74 7.78 -14.23
N ALA A 244 -18.23 6.91 -13.35
CA ALA A 244 -17.42 7.32 -12.22
C ALA A 244 -15.94 7.38 -12.61
N TRP A 245 -15.27 8.40 -12.07
CA TRP A 245 -13.85 8.67 -12.29
C TRP A 245 -13.01 8.50 -11.04
N SER A 246 -13.61 8.69 -9.87
CA SER A 246 -12.97 8.52 -8.57
C SER A 246 -13.93 7.89 -7.57
N CYS A 247 -13.41 7.20 -6.57
CA CYS A 247 -14.17 6.66 -5.47
C CYS A 247 -13.42 6.79 -4.15
N SER A 248 -14.17 6.84 -3.05
CA SER A 248 -13.59 6.84 -1.72
C SER A 248 -14.58 6.24 -0.73
N ALA A 249 -14.08 5.80 0.41
CA ALA A 249 -14.87 5.46 1.57
C ALA A 249 -14.12 5.95 2.82
N HIS A 250 -14.78 5.88 3.97
CA HIS A 250 -14.18 6.26 5.24
C HIS A 250 -13.81 5.02 6.05
N ASP A 251 -12.63 5.03 6.66
CA ASP A 251 -12.07 3.87 7.38
C ASP A 251 -12.87 3.50 8.65
N SER A 252 -13.56 4.46 9.28
CA SER A 252 -14.24 4.22 10.57
C SER A 252 -15.75 4.01 10.45
N ASP A 253 -16.35 4.26 9.28
CA ASP A 253 -17.79 4.06 9.04
C ASP A 253 -17.99 3.33 7.72
N SER A 254 -18.06 2.01 7.86
CA SER A 254 -18.07 1.01 6.78
C SER A 254 -19.33 1.03 5.90
N HIS A 255 -20.22 2.00 6.10
CA HIS A 255 -21.46 2.07 5.35
C HIS A 255 -21.51 3.18 4.31
N ARG A 256 -20.69 4.23 4.40
CA ARG A 256 -20.74 5.31 3.39
C ARG A 256 -19.64 5.19 2.36
N ILE A 257 -20.05 5.15 1.10
CA ILE A 257 -19.15 5.12 -0.07
C ILE A 257 -19.48 6.29 -1.00
N TYR A 258 -18.45 6.79 -1.67
CA TYR A 258 -18.53 8.00 -2.47
C TYR A 258 -18.08 7.72 -3.91
N ALA A 259 -18.75 8.35 -4.87
CA ALA A 259 -18.37 8.32 -6.29
C ALA A 259 -18.28 9.74 -6.86
N GLY A 260 -17.15 10.06 -7.47
CA GLY A 260 -16.95 11.27 -8.26
C GLY A 260 -17.30 11.00 -9.72
N LEU A 261 -18.24 11.76 -10.27
CA LEU A 261 -18.78 11.54 -11.62
C LEU A 261 -18.12 12.42 -12.68
N GLN A 262 -18.35 12.05 -13.94
CA GLN A 262 -17.88 12.78 -15.12
C GLN A 262 -18.43 14.21 -15.24
N ASP A 263 -19.59 14.50 -14.65
CA ASP A 263 -20.26 15.82 -14.71
C ASP A 263 -20.01 16.69 -13.49
N GLY A 264 -18.99 16.37 -12.69
CA GLY A 264 -18.63 17.16 -11.50
C GLY A 264 -19.47 16.88 -10.27
N ARG A 265 -20.44 15.96 -10.33
CA ARG A 265 -21.18 15.55 -9.13
C ARG A 265 -20.38 14.56 -8.29
N VAL A 266 -20.58 14.65 -6.98
CA VAL A 266 -20.20 13.60 -6.02
C VAL A 266 -21.47 12.96 -5.50
N LEU A 267 -21.58 11.64 -5.62
CA LEU A 267 -22.68 10.86 -5.07
C LEU A 267 -22.25 10.16 -3.78
N VAL A 268 -23.15 10.13 -2.82
CA VAL A 268 -22.98 9.42 -1.54
C VAL A 268 -23.95 8.25 -1.52
N PHE A 269 -23.48 7.04 -1.20
CA PHE A 269 -24.31 5.86 -1.02
C PHE A 269 -24.13 5.27 0.37
N ASP A 270 -25.19 4.64 0.87
CA ASP A 270 -25.12 3.73 2.01
C ASP A 270 -25.02 2.28 1.48
N THR A 271 -24.05 1.49 1.93
CA THR A 271 -23.90 0.09 1.50
C THR A 271 -25.08 -0.77 1.93
N ARG A 272 -25.80 -0.38 2.99
CA ARG A 272 -27.01 -1.06 3.45
C ARG A 272 -28.22 -0.73 2.57
N GLN A 273 -28.19 0.41 1.87
CA GLN A 273 -29.26 0.90 0.99
C GLN A 273 -28.69 1.47 -0.31
N HIS A 274 -28.28 0.59 -1.22
CA HIS A 274 -27.55 0.93 -2.45
C HIS A 274 -28.42 1.20 -3.68
N SER A 275 -29.76 1.12 -3.55
CA SER A 275 -30.68 1.31 -4.67
C SER A 275 -30.72 2.75 -5.22
N ARG A 276 -30.37 3.74 -4.38
CA ARG A 276 -30.29 5.15 -4.75
C ARG A 276 -29.23 5.87 -3.90
N PRO A 277 -28.63 6.95 -4.41
CA PRO A 277 -27.72 7.75 -3.61
C PRO A 277 -28.47 8.42 -2.44
N LEU A 278 -27.83 8.47 -1.26
CA LEU A 278 -28.27 9.26 -0.12
C LEU A 278 -28.24 10.75 -0.45
N HIS A 279 -27.15 11.20 -1.07
CA HIS A 279 -26.92 12.59 -1.42
C HIS A 279 -26.30 12.71 -2.81
N SER A 280 -26.61 13.81 -3.50
CA SER A 280 -25.98 14.21 -4.75
C SER A 280 -25.50 15.64 -4.61
N MET A 281 -24.19 15.83 -4.63
CA MET A 281 -23.54 17.12 -4.43
C MET A 281 -22.98 17.61 -5.76
N ALA A 282 -23.42 18.79 -6.21
CA ALA A 282 -22.96 19.38 -7.46
C ALA A 282 -21.65 20.15 -7.23
N GLY A 283 -20.57 19.71 -7.89
CA GLY A 283 -19.26 20.36 -7.89
C GLY A 283 -19.29 21.81 -8.39
N LEU A 284 -18.14 22.48 -8.25
CA LEU A 284 -17.97 23.86 -8.71
C LEU A 284 -18.07 24.00 -10.25
N SER A 285 -18.01 22.91 -11.01
CA SER A 285 -18.16 22.88 -12.46
C SER A 285 -18.80 21.57 -12.93
N LYS A 286 -19.03 21.48 -14.24
CA LYS A 286 -19.46 20.25 -14.91
C LYS A 286 -18.28 19.36 -15.34
N HIS A 287 -17.06 19.64 -14.88
CA HIS A 287 -15.89 18.83 -15.18
C HIS A 287 -15.82 17.61 -14.27
N LEU A 288 -15.26 16.52 -14.79
CA LEU A 288 -15.12 15.26 -14.05
C LEU A 288 -14.40 15.44 -12.72
N VAL A 289 -14.85 14.70 -11.71
CA VAL A 289 -14.20 14.60 -10.40
C VAL A 289 -13.12 13.52 -10.49
N HIS A 290 -11.86 13.93 -10.67
CA HIS A 290 -10.75 13.00 -10.87
C HIS A 290 -10.15 12.47 -9.57
N THR A 291 -10.40 13.13 -8.44
CA THR A 291 -9.85 12.75 -7.13
C THR A 291 -10.91 12.94 -6.09
N LEU A 292 -11.00 11.97 -5.17
CA LEU A 292 -11.98 11.96 -4.09
C LEU A 292 -11.36 11.32 -2.85
N HIS A 293 -11.47 11.97 -1.70
CA HIS A 293 -11.01 11.43 -0.42
C HIS A 293 -12.00 11.76 0.68
N SER A 294 -12.43 10.75 1.43
CA SER A 294 -13.11 10.94 2.70
C SER A 294 -12.08 11.19 3.78
N VAL A 295 -12.26 12.23 4.58
CA VAL A 295 -11.39 12.56 5.71
C VAL A 295 -12.23 12.89 6.94
N THR A 296 -11.63 12.78 8.12
CA THR A 296 -12.19 13.34 9.35
C THR A 296 -11.44 14.63 9.63
N ASP A 297 -12.15 15.73 9.87
CA ASP A 297 -11.51 16.96 10.32
C ASP A 297 -11.14 16.88 11.81
N ASN A 298 -10.43 17.89 12.31
CA ASN A 298 -10.00 17.95 13.72
C ASN A 298 -11.16 18.02 14.71
N SER A 299 -12.37 18.37 14.26
CA SER A 299 -13.58 18.38 15.09
C SER A 299 -14.25 17.00 15.17
N GLY A 300 -13.71 15.99 14.47
CA GLY A 300 -14.33 14.68 14.33
C GLY A 300 -15.42 14.65 13.25
N SER A 301 -15.63 15.74 12.51
CA SER A 301 -16.65 15.82 11.48
C SER A 301 -16.15 15.20 10.19
N ARG A 302 -16.96 14.36 9.55
CA ARG A 302 -16.60 13.73 8.28
C ARG A 302 -16.74 14.73 7.14
N LYS A 303 -15.64 14.89 6.40
CA LYS A 303 -15.59 15.70 5.19
C LYS A 303 -15.27 14.83 3.99
N VAL A 304 -15.71 15.28 2.83
CA VAL A 304 -15.30 14.73 1.55
C VAL A 304 -14.52 15.82 0.82
N LEU A 305 -13.33 15.48 0.37
CA LEU A 305 -12.50 16.31 -0.49
C LEU A 305 -12.62 15.80 -1.92
N SER A 306 -12.97 16.66 -2.86
CA SER A 306 -13.05 16.31 -4.28
C SER A 306 -12.24 17.29 -5.12
N ALA A 307 -11.62 16.85 -6.20
CA ALA A 307 -10.95 17.74 -7.15
C ALA A 307 -11.44 17.54 -8.59
N SER A 308 -11.58 18.66 -9.28
CA SER A 308 -11.87 18.75 -10.72
C SER A 308 -10.87 19.70 -11.39
N ALA A 309 -10.93 19.81 -12.72
CA ALA A 309 -10.01 20.66 -13.48
C ALA A 309 -9.96 22.14 -13.02
N ILE A 310 -11.02 22.65 -12.40
CA ILE A 310 -11.10 24.03 -11.91
C ILE A 310 -10.60 24.20 -10.47
N GLY A 311 -10.39 23.11 -9.75
CA GLY A 311 -9.90 23.13 -8.37
C GLY A 311 -10.59 22.16 -7.42
N PRO A 312 -10.13 22.12 -6.16
CA PRO A 312 -10.67 21.30 -5.11
C PRO A 312 -11.96 21.89 -4.50
N CYS A 313 -12.79 21.01 -3.94
CA CYS A 313 -13.98 21.34 -3.15
C CYS A 313 -13.95 20.49 -1.87
N MET A 314 -14.55 21.01 -0.81
CA MET A 314 -14.80 20.28 0.43
C MET A 314 -16.32 20.23 0.67
N TRP A 315 -16.79 19.11 1.21
CA TRP A 315 -18.19 18.83 1.47
C TRP A 315 -18.36 18.27 2.88
N ASP A 316 -19.46 18.59 3.54
CA ASP A 316 -19.91 17.80 4.69
C ASP A 316 -20.52 16.48 4.21
N ALA A 317 -20.12 15.37 4.83
CA ALA A 317 -20.62 14.05 4.46
C ALA A 317 -22.14 13.88 4.70
N ASP A 318 -22.73 14.73 5.55
CA ASP A 318 -24.16 14.75 5.88
C ASP A 318 -25.01 15.58 4.92
N GLY A 319 -24.41 16.12 3.85
CA GLY A 319 -25.11 16.85 2.81
C GLY A 319 -25.35 18.33 3.12
N ASN A 320 -24.87 18.85 4.26
CA ASN A 320 -24.85 20.29 4.50
C ASN A 320 -23.80 20.96 3.60
N GLN A 321 -24.23 21.97 2.83
CA GLN A 321 -23.36 22.69 1.91
C GLN A 321 -22.45 23.66 2.68
N SER A 322 -21.31 23.20 3.19
CA SER A 322 -20.22 24.11 3.55
C SER A 322 -19.25 24.24 2.37
N ARG A 323 -19.53 25.19 1.47
CA ARG A 323 -18.65 25.48 0.32
C ARG A 323 -17.48 26.35 0.77
N TYR A 324 -16.30 25.76 0.86
CA TYR A 324 -15.06 26.51 0.96
C TYR A 324 -14.30 26.40 -0.36
N VAL A 325 -14.20 27.52 -1.09
CA VAL A 325 -13.18 27.70 -2.13
C VAL A 325 -11.89 27.96 -1.36
N THR A 326 -10.93 27.04 -1.41
CA THR A 326 -9.61 27.26 -0.79
C THR A 326 -8.82 28.29 -1.59
N GLN A 327 -9.25 29.57 -1.57
CA GLN A 327 -8.36 30.70 -1.83
C GLN A 327 -7.32 30.73 -0.70
N GLY A 328 -6.25 29.96 -0.82
CA GLY A 328 -5.16 29.97 0.15
C GLY A 328 -4.44 28.63 0.37
N CYS A 329 -4.98 27.50 -0.11
CA CYS A 329 -4.18 26.28 -0.13
C CYS A 329 -3.12 26.42 -1.23
N SER A 330 -1.87 26.69 -0.84
CA SER A 330 -0.73 26.52 -1.72
C SER A 330 -0.87 25.16 -2.41
N LYS A 331 -0.66 25.12 -3.74
CA LYS A 331 -0.92 23.97 -4.64
C LYS A 331 -0.26 22.64 -4.24
N ALA A 332 0.47 22.58 -3.12
CA ALA A 332 1.17 21.41 -2.61
C ALA A 332 0.31 20.49 -1.72
N SER A 333 -0.79 20.97 -1.11
CA SER A 333 -1.44 20.25 0.00
C SER A 333 -2.46 19.17 -0.39
N ILE A 334 -2.71 18.95 -1.69
CA ILE A 334 -3.74 17.98 -2.17
C ILE A 334 -3.10 16.85 -3.00
N LEU A 335 -1.79 16.95 -3.27
CA LEU A 335 -1.03 16.02 -4.12
C LEU A 335 -0.28 14.97 -3.29
N CYS A 336 -0.91 14.35 -2.29
CA CYS A 336 -0.44 13.05 -1.77
C CYS A 336 -1.47 12.43 -0.82
N ALA A 337 -2.53 11.83 -1.34
CA ALA A 337 -3.41 10.98 -0.54
C ALA A 337 -3.44 9.52 -1.06
N SER A 338 -2.48 9.15 -1.90
CA SER A 338 -2.34 7.78 -2.44
C SER A 338 -1.11 7.04 -1.93
N CYS A 339 -0.34 7.62 -1.00
CA CYS A 339 0.87 6.99 -0.43
C CYS A 339 0.96 7.06 1.10
N HIS A 340 -0.16 7.27 1.81
CA HIS A 340 -0.19 7.11 3.26
C HIS A 340 -0.90 5.82 3.63
N TYR A 341 -0.14 4.73 3.62
CA TYR A 341 -0.24 3.60 4.54
C TYR A 341 1.18 3.19 4.94
#